data_AF-L0RFG6-F1
#
_entry.id   AF-L0RFG6-F1
#
_cell.length_a   1.000
_cell.length_b   1.000
_cell.length_c   1.000
_cell.angle_alpha   90.00
_cell.angle_beta   90.00
_cell.angle_gamma   90.00
#
_symmetry.space_group_name_H-M   'P 1'
#
loop_
_entity.id
_entity.type
_entity.pdbx_description
1 polymer ?
#
loop_
_entity_poly.entity_id
_entity_poly.type
_entity_poly.pdbx_seq_one_letter_code
_entity_poly.pdbx_strand_id
1 'polypeptide(L)'
;MLYEVITEDDEEFRKRVQMAPEGFSVAGAAGGYVFHALSVEQVKDVVALSLIPGRVDIYILSRNDNGLPDADTLVAVKSAVNAETVRPLTDYVEVHAADLVAYEIEAEAWCQSGPASAAVLAEAYKNIQQLQLEKHAFGKTVPLSAIYAAIHVQGLEKVNLIKPVADLILEPHQVPYCTSIKLNGGR
;
A
#
# COMPACT_ATOMS: atom_id res chain seq x y z
N MET A 1 16.19 4.63 23.60
CA MET A 1 15.33 5.09 22.49
C MET A 1 14.25 4.03 22.37
N LEU A 2 13.03 4.31 22.81
CA LEU A 2 11.94 3.35 22.72
C LEU A 2 11.48 3.35 21.26
N TYR A 3 11.70 2.23 20.56
CA TYR A 3 11.09 2.01 19.24
C TYR A 3 9.61 1.75 19.49
N GLU A 4 8.74 2.55 18.88
CA GLU A 4 7.31 2.29 18.88
C GLU A 4 7.07 1.07 17.99
N VAL A 5 6.56 -0.02 18.58
CA VAL A 5 6.23 -1.23 17.82
C VAL A 5 4.92 -0.93 17.11
N ILE A 6 4.99 -0.70 15.80
CA ILE A 6 3.81 -0.51 14.95
C ILE A 6 3.20 -1.90 14.72
N THR A 7 2.06 -2.16 15.36
CA THR A 7 1.31 -3.41 15.23
C THR A 7 0.19 -3.29 14.22
N GLU A 8 -0.46 -4.41 13.88
CA GLU A 8 -1.68 -4.39 13.06
C GLU A 8 -2.81 -3.58 13.72
N ASP A 9 -3.65 -2.93 12.91
CA ASP A 9 -4.86 -2.24 13.38
C ASP A 9 -6.12 -3.14 13.37
N ASP A 10 -7.24 -2.60 13.85
CA ASP A 10 -8.51 -3.34 13.92
C ASP A 10 -9.06 -3.76 12.53
N GLU A 11 -8.79 -2.98 11.48
CA GLU A 11 -9.25 -3.30 10.12
C GLU A 11 -8.41 -4.43 9.52
N GLU A 12 -7.11 -4.37 9.72
CA GLU A 12 -6.16 -5.39 9.30
C GLU A 12 -6.35 -6.70 10.06
N PHE A 13 -6.57 -6.63 11.38
CA PHE A 13 -6.91 -7.80 12.18
C PHE A 13 -8.20 -8.46 11.66
N ARG A 14 -9.23 -7.66 11.36
CA ARG A 14 -10.48 -8.16 10.77
C ARG A 14 -10.25 -8.82 9.41
N LYS A 15 -9.42 -8.23 8.54
CA LYS A 15 -9.02 -8.81 7.25
C LYS A 15 -8.33 -10.16 7.47
N ARG A 16 -7.38 -10.23 8.40
CA ARG A 16 -6.64 -11.47 8.70
C ARG A 16 -7.55 -12.58 9.24
N VAL A 17 -8.52 -12.25 10.09
CA VAL A 17 -9.53 -13.21 10.56
C VAL A 17 -10.38 -13.74 9.41
N GLN A 18 -10.81 -12.87 8.48
CA GLN A 18 -11.56 -13.30 7.29
C GLN A 18 -10.73 -14.21 6.38
N MET A 19 -9.41 -14.00 6.33
CA MET A 19 -8.47 -14.81 5.56
C MET A 19 -8.06 -16.13 6.24
N ALA A 20 -8.38 -16.33 7.53
CA ALA A 20 -7.97 -17.53 8.26
C ALA A 20 -8.31 -18.86 7.56
N PRO A 21 -9.47 -19.02 6.89
CA PRO A 21 -9.76 -20.24 6.14
C PRO A 21 -8.76 -20.57 5.03
N GLU A 22 -8.14 -19.55 4.41
CA GLU A 22 -7.12 -19.73 3.38
C GLU A 22 -5.87 -20.43 3.93
N GLY A 23 -5.55 -20.22 5.22
CA GLY A 23 -4.45 -20.86 5.92
C GLY A 23 -4.61 -22.37 6.12
N PHE A 24 -5.79 -22.94 5.87
CA PHE A 24 -5.98 -24.40 5.89
C PHE A 24 -5.67 -25.06 4.54
N SER A 25 -5.39 -24.28 3.51
CA SER A 25 -5.04 -24.80 2.19
C SER A 25 -3.62 -25.37 2.20
N VAL A 26 -3.52 -26.68 2.00
CA VAL A 26 -2.25 -27.40 1.79
C VAL A 26 -1.90 -27.58 0.31
N ALA A 27 -2.75 -27.05 -0.59
CA ALA A 27 -2.63 -27.24 -2.03
C ALA A 27 -1.84 -26.12 -2.74
N GLY A 28 -1.21 -25.20 -2.00
CA GLY A 28 -0.41 -24.11 -2.58
C GLY A 28 -1.24 -22.97 -3.16
N ALA A 29 -2.45 -22.74 -2.64
CA ALA A 29 -3.25 -21.59 -3.05
C ALA A 29 -2.56 -20.28 -2.62
N ALA A 30 -2.63 -19.25 -3.47
CA ALA A 30 -2.03 -17.94 -3.18
C ALA A 30 -2.51 -17.36 -1.83
N GLY A 31 -3.80 -17.54 -1.50
CA GLY A 31 -4.37 -17.09 -0.22
C GLY A 31 -3.69 -17.68 1.01
N GLY A 32 -3.26 -18.94 0.96
CA GLY A 32 -2.55 -19.60 2.06
C GLY A 32 -1.20 -18.93 2.32
N TYR A 33 -0.41 -18.71 1.27
CA TYR A 33 0.86 -17.99 1.37
C TYR A 33 0.68 -16.56 1.91
N VAL A 34 -0.32 -15.84 1.41
CA VAL A 34 -0.63 -14.48 1.88
C VAL A 34 -1.00 -14.50 3.36
N PHE A 35 -1.85 -15.44 3.81
CA PHE A 35 -2.23 -15.56 5.22
C PHE A 35 -1.02 -15.85 6.12
N HIS A 36 -0.17 -16.81 5.76
CA HIS A 36 1.00 -17.15 6.55
C HIS A 36 2.04 -16.04 6.58
N ALA A 37 2.23 -15.30 5.49
CA ALA A 37 3.08 -14.12 5.48
C ALA A 37 2.53 -12.98 6.36
N LEU A 38 1.22 -12.71 6.31
CA LEU A 38 0.54 -11.73 7.16
C LEU A 38 0.52 -12.08 8.65
N SER A 39 0.87 -13.32 9.03
CA SER A 39 1.03 -13.71 10.43
C SER A 39 2.29 -13.12 11.08
N VAL A 40 3.21 -12.58 10.27
CA VAL A 40 4.38 -11.85 10.74
C VAL A 40 3.97 -10.39 10.99
N GLU A 41 4.12 -9.95 12.23
CA GLU A 41 3.61 -8.67 12.74
C GLU A 41 4.08 -7.44 11.94
N GLN A 42 5.33 -7.45 11.46
CA GLN A 42 5.93 -6.33 10.73
C GLN A 42 5.37 -6.15 9.30
N VAL A 43 4.57 -7.11 8.83
CA VAL A 43 4.03 -7.13 7.47
C VAL A 43 2.71 -6.37 7.41
N LYS A 44 2.66 -5.38 6.53
CA LYS A 44 1.47 -4.55 6.25
C LYS A 44 0.57 -5.21 5.20
N ASP A 45 1.16 -5.64 4.09
CA ASP A 45 0.43 -6.22 2.98
C ASP A 45 1.33 -7.18 2.19
N VAL A 46 0.71 -8.13 1.47
CA VAL A 46 1.41 -9.21 0.77
C VAL A 46 0.70 -9.54 -0.53
N VAL A 47 1.48 -9.85 -1.55
CA VAL A 47 0.99 -10.52 -2.75
C VAL A 47 1.82 -11.77 -3.03
N ALA A 48 1.16 -12.87 -3.37
CA ALA A 48 1.80 -14.11 -3.80
C ALA A 48 1.48 -14.35 -5.29
N LEU A 49 2.50 -14.54 -6.10
CA LEU A 49 2.41 -14.68 -7.55
C LEU A 49 3.09 -15.98 -8.00
N SER A 50 2.59 -16.55 -9.09
CA SER A 50 3.24 -17.66 -9.79
C SER A 50 3.24 -17.37 -11.27
N LEU A 51 4.38 -16.93 -11.80
CA LEU A 51 4.54 -16.63 -13.23
C LEU A 51 4.96 -17.86 -14.03
N ILE A 52 5.54 -18.86 -13.37
CA ILE A 52 5.93 -20.14 -13.95
C ILE A 52 5.55 -21.29 -13.00
N PRO A 53 5.18 -22.47 -13.53
CA PRO A 53 4.80 -23.61 -12.70
C PRO A 53 5.89 -23.99 -11.68
N GLY A 54 5.47 -24.26 -10.44
CA GLY A 54 6.37 -24.68 -9.36
C GLY A 54 7.19 -23.55 -8.73
N ARG A 55 7.03 -22.29 -9.16
CA ARG A 55 7.64 -21.12 -8.49
C ARG A 55 6.57 -20.22 -7.91
N VAL A 56 6.78 -19.81 -6.66
CA VAL A 56 5.93 -18.87 -5.93
C VAL A 56 6.79 -17.71 -5.46
N ASP A 57 6.53 -16.53 -6.01
CA ASP A 57 7.19 -15.28 -5.62
C ASP A 57 6.25 -14.50 -4.69
N ILE A 58 6.69 -14.27 -3.46
CA ILE A 58 5.93 -13.56 -2.43
C ILE A 58 6.57 -12.20 -2.20
N TYR A 59 5.82 -11.12 -2.44
CA TYR A 59 6.29 -9.76 -2.26
C TYR A 59 5.71 -9.17 -0.97
N ILE A 60 6.57 -8.52 -0.19
CA ILE A 60 6.25 -8.05 1.15
C ILE A 60 6.33 -6.54 1.22
N LEU A 61 5.23 -5.92 1.68
CA LEU A 61 5.17 -4.53 2.10
C LEU A 61 5.21 -4.48 3.63
N SER A 62 6.19 -3.77 4.18
CA SER A 62 6.34 -3.57 5.62
C SER A 62 5.46 -2.43 6.14
N ARG A 63 5.22 -2.45 7.45
CA ARG A 63 4.62 -1.35 8.20
C ARG A 63 5.59 -0.21 8.46
N ASN A 64 6.88 -0.51 8.45
CA ASN A 64 7.92 0.42 8.86
C ASN A 64 8.38 1.32 7.71
N ASP A 65 8.86 2.51 8.06
CA ASP A 65 9.48 3.49 7.17
C ASP A 65 8.66 3.80 5.90
N ASN A 66 9.19 3.45 4.73
CA ASN A 66 8.60 3.70 3.42
C ASN A 66 7.85 2.48 2.85
N GLY A 67 7.69 1.43 3.66
CA GLY A 67 7.09 0.17 3.26
C GLY A 67 8.09 -0.93 2.87
N LEU A 68 9.40 -0.67 2.87
CA LEU A 68 10.39 -1.71 2.61
C LEU A 68 10.64 -2.56 3.86
N PRO A 69 10.57 -3.91 3.78
CA PRO A 69 10.93 -4.78 4.89
C PRO A 69 12.45 -4.81 5.11
N ASP A 70 12.85 -4.87 6.39
CA ASP A 70 14.23 -5.15 6.76
C ASP A 70 14.58 -6.64 6.59
N ALA A 71 15.86 -6.97 6.76
CA ALA A 71 16.35 -8.33 6.60
C ALA A 71 15.70 -9.32 7.58
N ASP A 72 15.46 -8.89 8.82
CA ASP A 72 14.86 -9.73 9.86
C ASP A 72 13.39 -10.05 9.53
N THR A 73 12.64 -9.07 9.01
CA THR A 73 11.27 -9.26 8.52
C THR A 73 11.23 -10.26 7.37
N LEU A 74 12.13 -10.12 6.37
CA LEU A 74 12.20 -11.06 5.25
C LEU A 74 12.54 -12.48 5.71
N VAL A 75 13.43 -12.64 6.70
CA VAL A 75 13.75 -13.95 7.28
C VAL A 75 12.56 -14.54 8.03
N ALA A 76 11.86 -13.74 8.85
CA ALA A 76 10.68 -14.17 9.59
C ALA A 76 9.56 -14.65 8.64
N VAL A 77 9.28 -13.87 7.59
CA VAL A 77 8.31 -14.24 6.56
C VAL A 77 8.75 -15.52 5.87
N LYS A 78 10.01 -15.59 5.40
CA LYS A 78 10.54 -16.77 4.71
C LYS A 78 10.39 -18.03 5.56
N SER A 79 10.62 -17.95 6.87
CA SER A 79 10.40 -19.05 7.81
C SER A 79 8.93 -19.46 7.88
N ALA A 80 8.01 -18.50 8.00
CA ALA A 80 6.57 -18.75 8.09
C ALA A 80 6.01 -19.43 6.83
N VAL A 81 6.39 -18.94 5.64
CA VAL A 81 5.86 -19.46 4.37
C VAL A 81 6.53 -20.75 3.90
N ASN A 82 7.72 -21.09 4.43
CA ASN A 82 8.43 -22.33 4.11
C ASN A 82 8.29 -23.43 5.17
N ALA A 83 7.46 -23.24 6.20
CA ALA A 83 7.20 -24.27 7.20
C ALA A 83 6.67 -25.56 6.54
N GLU A 84 7.05 -26.71 7.08
CA GLU A 84 6.77 -28.03 6.50
C GLU A 84 5.26 -28.29 6.30
N THR A 85 4.43 -27.76 7.20
CA THR A 85 2.96 -27.88 7.13
C THR A 85 2.29 -26.82 6.25
N VAL A 86 3.06 -25.85 5.74
CA VAL A 86 2.56 -24.70 4.96
C VAL A 86 2.89 -24.86 3.49
N ARG A 87 4.16 -25.14 3.17
CA ARG A 87 4.64 -25.19 1.78
C ARG A 87 4.39 -26.56 1.15
N PRO A 88 3.65 -26.64 0.03
CA PRO A 88 3.61 -27.85 -0.79
C PRO A 88 4.99 -28.28 -1.26
N LEU A 89 5.21 -29.59 -1.35
CA LEU A 89 6.52 -30.15 -1.69
C LEU A 89 7.08 -29.70 -3.04
N THR A 90 6.21 -29.37 -3.99
CA THR A 90 6.58 -28.97 -5.36
C THR A 90 6.91 -27.48 -5.50
N ASP A 91 6.60 -26.67 -4.49
CA ASP A 91 6.67 -25.23 -4.62
C ASP A 91 8.05 -24.72 -4.22
N TYR A 92 8.70 -24.01 -5.14
CA TYR A 92 9.91 -23.25 -4.86
C TYR A 92 9.50 -21.81 -4.52
N VAL A 93 9.56 -21.48 -3.22
CA VAL A 93 9.07 -20.21 -2.67
C VAL A 93 10.22 -19.23 -2.48
N GLU A 94 10.09 -18.06 -3.08
CA GLU A 94 10.99 -16.92 -2.86
C GLU A 94 10.22 -15.75 -2.25
N VAL A 95 10.90 -15.01 -1.37
CA VAL A 95 10.34 -13.85 -0.69
C VAL A 95 11.16 -12.63 -1.07
N HIS A 96 10.47 -11.61 -1.55
CA HIS A 96 11.03 -10.37 -2.07
C HIS A 96 10.44 -9.17 -1.32
N ALA A 97 11.18 -8.06 -1.30
CA ALA A 97 10.61 -6.77 -0.92
C ALA A 97 9.63 -6.29 -2.02
N ALA A 98 8.64 -5.49 -1.64
CA ALA A 98 7.78 -4.79 -2.60
C ALA A 98 8.59 -3.85 -3.52
N ASP A 99 8.23 -3.82 -4.80
CA ASP A 99 8.81 -2.84 -5.73
C ASP A 99 8.07 -1.51 -5.62
N LEU A 100 8.68 -0.54 -4.95
CA LEU A 100 8.09 0.78 -4.75
C LEU A 100 8.19 1.63 -6.01
N VAL A 101 7.05 2.06 -6.53
CA VAL A 101 6.97 3.00 -7.65
C VAL A 101 6.72 4.40 -7.09
N ALA A 102 7.79 5.20 -7.10
CA ALA A 102 7.76 6.56 -6.61
C ALA A 102 6.92 7.49 -7.49
N TYR A 103 6.09 8.32 -6.87
CA TYR A 103 5.34 9.38 -7.56
C TYR A 103 5.18 10.62 -6.69
N GLU A 104 4.88 11.75 -7.34
CA GLU A 104 4.67 13.05 -6.70
C GLU A 104 3.26 13.54 -7.00
N ILE A 105 2.64 14.20 -6.01
CA ILE A 105 1.39 14.93 -6.20
C ILE A 105 1.71 16.42 -6.14
N GLU A 106 1.50 17.12 -7.25
CA GLU A 106 1.68 18.57 -7.35
C GLU A 106 0.44 19.17 -7.98
N ALA A 107 -0.23 20.07 -7.27
CA ALA A 107 -1.47 20.69 -7.73
C ALA A 107 -1.59 22.16 -7.29
N GLU A 108 -2.34 22.91 -8.08
CA GLU A 108 -2.80 24.26 -7.76
C GLU A 108 -4.32 24.23 -7.59
N ALA A 109 -4.82 24.87 -6.54
CA ALA A 109 -6.24 24.88 -6.22
C ALA A 109 -6.74 26.30 -5.96
N TRP A 110 -7.84 26.68 -6.61
CA TRP A 110 -8.48 28.00 -6.47
C TRP A 110 -9.69 27.87 -5.56
N CYS A 111 -9.67 28.61 -4.46
CA CYS A 111 -10.81 28.71 -3.56
C CYS A 111 -11.80 29.76 -4.04
N GLN A 112 -13.08 29.53 -3.76
CA GLN A 112 -14.11 30.55 -3.91
C GLN A 112 -13.77 31.77 -3.04
N SER A 113 -14.21 32.95 -3.47
CA SER A 113 -13.98 34.19 -2.73
C SER A 113 -14.59 34.13 -1.33
N GLY A 114 -13.76 34.17 -0.30
CA GLY A 114 -14.19 34.12 1.10
C GLY A 114 -13.04 34.08 2.10
N PRO A 115 -13.30 34.34 3.39
CA PRO A 115 -12.27 34.43 4.42
C PRO A 115 -11.65 33.07 4.83
N ALA A 116 -12.23 31.95 4.37
CA ALA A 116 -11.88 30.60 4.82
C ALA A 116 -10.93 29.82 3.88
N SER A 117 -10.30 30.47 2.90
CA SER A 117 -9.49 29.79 1.87
C SER A 117 -8.36 28.91 2.44
N ALA A 118 -7.71 29.34 3.53
CA ALA A 118 -6.66 28.56 4.19
C ALA A 118 -7.19 27.26 4.83
N ALA A 119 -8.39 27.29 5.42
CA ALA A 119 -9.00 26.10 6.02
C ALA A 119 -9.41 25.07 4.95
N VAL A 120 -9.95 25.55 3.82
CA VAL A 120 -10.32 24.72 2.68
C VAL A 120 -9.10 24.00 2.09
N LEU A 121 -7.98 24.72 1.89
CA LEU A 121 -6.73 24.10 1.40
C LEU A 121 -6.14 23.09 2.39
N ALA A 122 -6.26 23.34 3.70
CA ALA A 122 -5.80 22.40 4.71
C ALA A 122 -6.64 21.11 4.72
N GLU A 123 -7.95 21.21 4.51
CA GLU A 123 -8.83 20.06 4.36
C GLU A 123 -8.50 19.23 3.10
N ALA A 124 -8.33 19.90 1.95
CA ALA A 124 -7.89 19.26 0.72
C ALA A 124 -6.55 18.53 0.91
N TYR A 125 -5.59 19.17 1.57
CA TYR A 125 -4.28 18.56 1.86
C TYR A 125 -4.42 17.31 2.74
N LYS A 126 -5.25 17.36 3.79
CA LYS A 126 -5.54 16.20 4.65
C LYS A 126 -6.13 15.03 3.85
N ASN A 127 -7.05 15.31 2.92
CA ASN A 127 -7.63 14.27 2.07
C ASN A 127 -6.60 13.63 1.14
N ILE A 128 -5.64 14.40 0.59
CA ILE A 128 -4.54 13.82 -0.20
C ILE A 128 -3.67 12.91 0.69
N GLN A 129 -3.35 13.32 1.92
CA GLN A 129 -2.58 12.49 2.85
C GLN A 129 -3.30 11.18 3.17
N GLN A 130 -4.61 11.22 3.38
CA GLN A 130 -5.41 10.02 3.58
C GLN A 130 -5.42 9.12 2.34
N LEU A 131 -5.60 9.70 1.15
CA LEU A 131 -5.52 8.98 -0.12
C LEU A 131 -4.16 8.29 -0.29
N GLN A 132 -3.06 8.98 0.02
CA GLN A 132 -1.72 8.40 -0.03
C GLN A 132 -1.62 7.13 0.84
N LEU A 133 -2.09 7.19 2.08
CA LEU A 133 -2.05 6.05 3.01
C LEU A 133 -2.89 4.88 2.51
N GLU A 134 -4.09 5.17 1.98
CA GLU A 134 -5.02 4.16 1.43
C GLU A 134 -4.45 3.48 0.17
N LYS A 135 -3.78 4.25 -0.70
CA LYS A 135 -3.20 3.70 -1.94
C LYS A 135 -1.89 2.96 -1.72
N HIS A 136 -1.20 3.15 -0.60
CA HIS A 136 0.07 2.48 -0.30
C HIS A 136 -0.12 1.02 0.15
N ALA A 137 -0.56 0.17 -0.78
CA ALA A 137 -0.78 -1.27 -0.64
C ALA A 137 -0.71 -1.96 -2.03
N PHE A 138 -0.60 -3.29 -2.07
CA PHE A 138 -0.56 -4.03 -3.35
C PHE A 138 -1.90 -3.96 -4.09
N GLY A 139 -1.85 -4.05 -5.42
CA GLY A 139 -3.04 -4.03 -6.28
C GLY A 139 -3.81 -2.70 -6.28
N LYS A 140 -3.27 -1.66 -5.66
CA LYS A 140 -3.81 -0.30 -5.70
C LYS A 140 -3.26 0.43 -6.92
N THR A 141 -4.10 1.28 -7.50
CA THR A 141 -3.71 2.22 -8.56
C THR A 141 -3.89 3.64 -8.06
N VAL A 142 -3.17 4.58 -8.69
CA VAL A 142 -3.30 6.02 -8.41
C VAL A 142 -3.83 6.72 -9.67
N PRO A 143 -5.17 6.70 -9.88
CA PRO A 143 -5.76 7.40 -11.02
C PRO A 143 -5.85 8.89 -10.73
N LEU A 144 -5.72 9.71 -11.78
CA LEU A 144 -5.85 11.17 -11.70
C LEU A 144 -7.19 11.57 -11.09
N SER A 145 -8.26 10.86 -11.45
CA SER A 145 -9.62 11.10 -10.94
C SER A 145 -9.71 10.99 -9.42
N ALA A 146 -9.00 10.05 -8.79
CA ALA A 146 -8.99 9.92 -7.34
C ALA A 146 -8.23 11.08 -6.67
N ILE A 147 -7.14 11.55 -7.30
CA ILE A 147 -6.40 12.72 -6.81
C ILE A 147 -7.28 13.97 -6.90
N TYR A 148 -7.93 14.19 -8.06
CA TYR A 148 -8.89 15.29 -8.21
C TYR A 148 -10.01 15.22 -7.17
N ALA A 149 -10.60 14.04 -6.96
CA ALA A 149 -11.66 13.85 -5.98
C ALA A 149 -11.21 14.15 -4.54
N ALA A 150 -9.98 13.74 -4.17
CA ALA A 150 -9.43 14.01 -2.85
C ALA A 150 -9.19 15.52 -2.63
N ILE A 151 -8.70 16.23 -3.66
CA ILE A 151 -8.46 17.68 -3.58
C ILE A 151 -9.77 18.45 -3.57
N HIS A 152 -10.77 18.02 -4.33
CA HIS A 152 -11.99 18.80 -4.60
C HIS A 152 -12.99 18.76 -3.43
N VAL A 153 -12.72 19.58 -2.41
CA VAL A 153 -13.57 19.78 -1.23
C VAL A 153 -14.52 20.98 -1.40
N GLN A 154 -15.50 21.11 -0.51
CA GLN A 154 -16.42 22.23 -0.51
C GLN A 154 -15.68 23.57 -0.35
N GLY A 155 -15.96 24.52 -1.23
CA GLY A 155 -15.30 25.84 -1.24
C GLY A 155 -14.14 25.97 -2.24
N LEU A 156 -13.76 24.88 -2.92
CA LEU A 156 -12.90 24.95 -4.10
C LEU A 156 -13.73 25.17 -5.37
N GLU A 157 -13.20 26.01 -6.25
CA GLU A 157 -13.78 26.29 -7.57
C GLU A 157 -13.08 25.46 -8.65
N LYS A 158 -11.76 25.37 -8.60
CA LYS A 158 -10.95 24.73 -9.62
C LYS A 158 -9.73 24.06 -9.02
N VAL A 159 -9.34 22.93 -9.61
CA VAL A 159 -8.07 22.23 -9.33
C VAL A 159 -7.32 22.04 -10.65
N ASN A 160 -6.05 22.39 -10.67
CA ASN A 160 -5.12 22.12 -11.75
C ASN A 160 -4.06 21.14 -11.22
N LEU A 161 -4.12 19.89 -11.67
CA LEU A 161 -3.14 18.86 -11.30
C LEU A 161 -1.96 18.95 -12.26
N ILE A 162 -0.78 19.22 -11.72
CA ILE A 162 0.48 19.35 -12.46
C ILE A 162 1.18 17.99 -12.52
N LYS A 163 1.17 17.24 -11.41
CA LYS A 163 1.68 15.87 -11.32
C LYS A 163 0.77 15.01 -10.43
N PRO A 164 0.59 13.72 -10.76
CA PRO A 164 1.03 13.05 -12.00
C PRO A 164 0.22 13.50 -13.22
N VAL A 165 0.78 13.34 -14.43
CA VAL A 165 0.12 13.75 -15.71
C VAL A 165 -0.68 12.63 -16.37
N ALA A 166 -0.55 11.40 -15.86
CA ALA A 166 -1.25 10.22 -16.31
C ALA A 166 -1.52 9.30 -15.11
N ASP A 167 -2.49 8.41 -15.26
CA ASP A 167 -2.77 7.39 -14.24
C ASP A 167 -1.53 6.53 -14.01
N LEU A 168 -1.22 6.24 -12.74
CA LEU A 168 -0.14 5.33 -12.39
C LEU A 168 -0.65 3.89 -12.48
N ILE A 169 -0.22 3.19 -13.53
CA ILE A 169 -0.48 1.76 -13.75
C ILE A 169 0.67 0.97 -13.12
N LEU A 170 0.32 -0.02 -12.30
CA LEU A 170 1.26 -0.79 -11.50
C LEU A 170 1.12 -2.27 -11.80
N GLU A 171 2.26 -2.96 -11.85
CA GLU A 171 2.30 -4.42 -11.90
C GLU A 171 1.88 -5.03 -10.55
N PRO A 172 1.45 -6.30 -10.51
CA PRO A 172 0.96 -6.91 -9.27
C PRO A 172 1.94 -6.89 -8.09
N HIS A 173 3.25 -6.90 -8.36
CA HIS A 173 4.33 -6.86 -7.37
C HIS A 173 4.78 -5.44 -7.00
N GLN A 174 4.17 -4.42 -7.60
CA GLN A 174 4.51 -3.03 -7.38
C GLN A 174 3.52 -2.34 -6.43
N VAL A 175 4.03 -1.36 -5.67
CA VAL A 175 3.25 -0.57 -4.71
C VAL A 175 3.51 0.92 -4.97
N PRO A 176 2.48 1.79 -5.02
CA PRO A 176 2.70 3.21 -5.20
C PRO A 176 3.29 3.81 -3.93
N TYR A 177 4.34 4.63 -4.06
CA TYR A 177 4.96 5.35 -2.95
C TYR A 177 4.99 6.85 -3.25
N CYS A 178 4.19 7.63 -2.51
CA CYS A 178 4.17 9.09 -2.70
C CYS A 178 5.37 9.72 -1.98
N THR A 179 6.27 10.34 -2.74
CA THR A 179 7.48 10.97 -2.19
C THR A 179 7.27 12.41 -1.78
N SER A 180 6.31 13.11 -2.40
CA SER A 180 6.03 14.52 -2.13
C SER A 180 4.59 14.88 -2.46
N ILE A 181 3.97 15.66 -1.58
CA ILE A 181 2.68 16.32 -1.81
C ILE A 181 2.91 17.83 -1.75
N LYS A 182 2.53 18.53 -2.83
CA LYS A 182 2.55 19.99 -2.93
C LYS A 182 1.19 20.47 -3.41
N LEU A 183 0.49 21.19 -2.54
CA LEU A 183 -0.78 21.83 -2.86
C LEU A 183 -0.64 23.35 -2.66
N ASN A 184 -0.64 24.09 -3.76
CA ASN A 184 -0.50 25.54 -3.75
C ASN A 184 -1.86 26.20 -3.94
N GLY A 185 -2.10 27.30 -3.22
CA GLY A 185 -3.24 28.17 -3.50
C GLY A 185 -3.03 28.91 -4.83
N GLY A 186 -3.93 28.68 -5.78
CA GLY A 186 -3.98 29.44 -7.02
C GLY A 186 -4.22 30.92 -6.71
N ARG A 187 -3.47 31.80 -7.38
CA ARG A 187 -3.74 33.24 -7.38
C ARG A 187 -4.81 33.58 -8.41
#